data_AF-A0A7C5BA04-F1
#
_entry.id   AF-A0A7C5BA04-F1
#
_cell.length_a   1.000
_cell.length_b   1.000
_cell.length_c   1.000
_cell.angle_alpha   90.00
_cell.angle_beta   90.00
_cell.angle_gamma   90.00
#
_symmetry.space_group_name_H-M   'P 1'
#
loop_
_entity.id
_entity.type
_entity.pdbx_description
1 polymer ?
#
loop_
_entity_poly.entity_id
_entity_poly.type
_entity_poly.pdbx_seq_one_letter_code
_entity_poly.pdbx_strand_id
1 'polypeptide(L)'
;EYKDKTACCGAGGGVRARTPEVDLKMAKTKLDNLRNANAEMIVDVCPFCHLHYDQTEKTLGYNIPVVHLTQLYGYAFGFEPKILGFELQAVPIKF
;
A
#
# COMPACT_ATOMS: atom_id res chain seq x y z
N GLU A 1 -7.47 -12.45 -7.22
CA GLU A 1 -6.34 -12.58 -8.17
C GLU A 1 -6.23 -11.31 -9.01
N TYR A 2 -5.02 -10.88 -9.37
CA TYR A 2 -4.80 -9.70 -10.21
C TYR A 2 -3.50 -9.83 -11.01
N LYS A 3 -3.37 -9.08 -12.10
CA LYS A 3 -2.21 -9.14 -13.00
C LYS A 3 -0.92 -8.76 -12.27
N ASP A 4 0.16 -9.52 -12.52
CA ASP A 4 1.50 -9.30 -11.96
C ASP A 4 1.52 -9.25 -10.42
N LYS A 5 0.71 -10.09 -9.77
CA LYS A 5 0.55 -10.14 -8.30
C LYS A 5 1.86 -10.26 -7.53
N THR A 6 2.83 -11.00 -8.05
CA THR A 6 4.14 -11.22 -7.41
C THR A 6 5.21 -10.20 -7.80
N ALA A 7 4.90 -9.25 -8.69
CA ALA A 7 5.85 -8.20 -9.06
C ALA A 7 6.15 -7.27 -7.86
N CYS A 8 7.41 -6.80 -7.79
CA CYS A 8 7.92 -5.90 -6.76
C CYS A 8 7.17 -4.55 -6.73
N CYS A 9 7.12 -3.90 -5.56
CA CYS A 9 6.50 -2.58 -5.41
C CYS A 9 7.33 -1.44 -6.04
N GLY A 10 8.64 -1.63 -6.21
CA GLY A 10 9.55 -0.63 -6.78
C GLY A 10 10.48 0.04 -5.77
N ALA A 11 10.15 0.08 -4.47
CA ALA A 11 10.89 0.91 -3.53
C ALA A 11 12.21 0.32 -3.01
N GLY A 12 12.37 -1.01 -3.06
CA GLY A 12 13.53 -1.71 -2.52
C GLY A 12 14.84 -1.41 -3.28
N GLY A 13 15.97 -1.90 -2.74
CA GLY A 13 17.27 -1.77 -3.41
C GLY A 13 17.76 -0.32 -3.59
N GLY A 14 17.20 0.64 -2.85
CA GLY A 14 17.51 2.06 -2.96
C GLY A 14 16.86 2.76 -4.16
N VAL A 15 16.01 2.07 -4.93
CA VAL A 15 15.39 2.62 -6.15
C VAL A 15 14.51 3.83 -5.84
N ARG A 16 13.70 3.78 -4.77
CA ARG A 16 12.90 4.94 -4.31
C ARG A 16 13.73 6.19 -4.08
N ALA A 17 14.95 6.04 -3.54
CA ALA A 17 15.82 7.18 -3.21
C ALA A 17 16.71 7.61 -4.39
N ARG A 18 17.19 6.66 -5.20
CA ARG A 18 18.17 6.87 -6.27
C ARG A 18 17.52 7.22 -7.61
N THR A 19 16.37 6.64 -7.91
CA THR A 19 15.77 6.58 -9.24
C THR A 19 14.22 6.66 -9.15
N PRO A 20 13.68 7.77 -8.61
CA PRO A 20 12.27 7.90 -8.29
C PRO A 20 11.34 7.73 -9.50
N GLU A 21 11.79 8.05 -10.71
CA GLU A 21 11.02 7.85 -11.94
C GLU A 21 10.73 6.37 -12.24
N VAL A 22 11.68 5.47 -11.90
CA VAL A 22 11.48 4.03 -12.03
C VAL A 22 10.57 3.52 -10.93
N ASP A 23 10.78 3.97 -9.70
CA ASP A 23 9.93 3.67 -8.53
C ASP A 23 8.45 3.99 -8.82
N LEU A 24 8.17 5.23 -9.22
CA LEU A 24 6.82 5.71 -9.52
C LEU A 24 6.16 4.95 -10.66
N LYS A 25 6.92 4.59 -11.70
CA LYS A 25 6.40 3.79 -12.82
C LYS A 25 5.99 2.39 -12.37
N MET A 26 6.78 1.76 -11.51
CA MET A 26 6.47 0.43 -10.95
C MET A 26 5.25 0.49 -10.03
N ALA A 27 5.21 1.48 -9.13
CA ALA A 27 4.09 1.72 -8.24
C ALA A 27 2.79 1.91 -9.02
N LYS A 28 2.80 2.80 -10.02
CA LYS A 28 1.64 3.07 -10.90
C LYS A 28 1.16 1.79 -11.60
N THR A 29 2.08 1.00 -12.15
CA THR A 29 1.70 -0.27 -12.82
C THR A 29 0.99 -1.22 -11.88
N LYS A 30 1.45 -1.32 -10.62
CA LYS A 30 0.79 -2.15 -9.61
C LYS A 30 -0.58 -1.61 -9.21
N LEU A 31 -0.67 -0.30 -8.94
CA LEU A 31 -1.91 0.38 -8.56
C LEU A 31 -2.96 0.31 -9.68
N ASP A 32 -2.54 0.37 -10.95
CA ASP A 32 -3.40 0.13 -12.11
C ASP A 32 -3.98 -1.30 -12.10
N ASN A 33 -3.13 -2.31 -11.87
CA ASN A 33 -3.58 -3.70 -11.81
C ASN A 33 -4.52 -3.96 -10.62
N LEU A 34 -4.28 -3.34 -9.47
CA LEU A 34 -5.14 -3.43 -8.28
C LEU A 34 -6.50 -2.77 -8.52
N ARG A 35 -6.51 -1.56 -9.08
CA ARG A 35 -7.74 -0.86 -9.46
C ARG A 35 -8.57 -1.64 -10.47
N ASN A 36 -7.92 -2.20 -11.50
CA ASN A 36 -8.61 -3.03 -12.51
C ASN A 36 -9.19 -4.32 -11.92
N ALA A 37 -8.65 -4.80 -10.80
CA ALA A 37 -9.17 -5.92 -10.04
C ALA A 37 -10.21 -5.52 -8.98
N ASN A 38 -10.60 -4.24 -8.92
CA ASN A 38 -11.49 -3.67 -7.90
C ASN A 38 -11.02 -3.95 -6.47
N ALA A 39 -9.71 -3.87 -6.21
CA ALA A 39 -9.18 -4.04 -4.87
C ALA A 39 -9.66 -2.92 -3.93
N GLU A 40 -10.29 -3.31 -2.82
CA GLU A 40 -10.80 -2.37 -1.80
C GLU A 40 -9.70 -1.92 -0.84
N MET A 41 -8.61 -2.69 -0.73
CA MET A 41 -7.45 -2.39 0.11
C MET A 41 -6.22 -3.16 -0.36
N ILE A 42 -5.04 -2.66 0.02
CA ILE A 42 -3.76 -3.36 -0.12
C ILE A 42 -3.40 -3.93 1.25
N VAL A 43 -3.17 -5.25 1.34
CA VAL A 43 -2.59 -5.87 2.54
C VAL A 43 -1.14 -6.25 2.24
N ASP A 44 -0.21 -5.69 3.00
CA ASP A 44 1.22 -5.94 2.85
C ASP A 44 1.83 -6.58 4.11
N VAL A 45 3.07 -7.04 4.00
CA VAL A 45 3.85 -7.63 5.11
C VAL A 45 5.21 -6.93 5.26
N CYS A 46 5.34 -5.73 4.71
CA CYS A 46 6.62 -5.05 4.59
C CYS A 46 6.42 -3.55 4.83
N PRO A 47 6.98 -2.99 5.93
CA PRO A 47 6.89 -1.56 6.21
C PRO A 47 7.36 -0.66 5.07
N PHE A 48 8.29 -1.14 4.23
CA PHE A 48 8.76 -0.39 3.07
C PHE A 48 7.74 -0.36 1.94
N CYS A 49 7.02 -1.47 1.69
CA CYS A 49 5.89 -1.50 0.77
C CYS A 49 4.74 -0.65 1.29
N HIS A 50 4.46 -0.74 2.60
CA HIS A 50 3.44 0.05 3.29
C HIS A 50 3.66 1.54 3.07
N LEU A 51 4.83 2.04 3.49
CA LEU A 51 5.26 3.42 3.32
C LEU A 51 5.20 3.85 1.85
N HIS A 52 5.63 2.96 0.95
CA HIS A 52 5.67 3.26 -0.48
C HIS A 52 4.25 3.50 -1.01
N TYR A 53 3.33 2.54 -0.87
CA TYR A 53 1.99 2.67 -1.42
C TYR A 53 1.22 3.81 -0.77
N ASP A 54 1.22 3.88 0.57
CA ASP A 54 0.44 4.87 1.33
C ASP A 54 0.83 6.31 0.92
N GLN A 55 2.11 6.60 0.76
CA GLN A 55 2.55 7.95 0.38
C GLN A 55 2.38 8.25 -1.12
N THR A 56 2.59 7.25 -1.96
CA THR A 56 2.83 7.48 -3.39
C THR A 56 1.55 7.37 -4.20
N GLU A 57 0.59 6.57 -3.75
CA GLU A 57 -0.70 6.42 -4.40
C GLU A 57 -1.45 7.76 -4.48
N LYS A 58 -1.36 8.59 -3.43
CA LYS A 58 -2.02 9.89 -3.35
C LYS A 58 -1.46 10.86 -4.40
N THR A 59 -0.14 10.87 -4.56
CA THR A 59 0.55 11.65 -5.59
C THR A 59 0.17 11.20 -7.00
N LEU A 60 -0.11 9.90 -7.16
CA LEU A 60 -0.50 9.30 -8.44
C LEU A 60 -2.02 9.33 -8.70
N GLY A 61 -2.83 9.87 -7.78
CA GLY A 61 -4.28 10.00 -7.94
C GLY A 61 -5.09 8.73 -7.65
N TYR A 62 -4.56 7.84 -6.81
CA TYR A 62 -5.25 6.65 -6.30
C TYR A 62 -5.69 6.88 -4.85
N ASN A 63 -6.59 6.02 -4.37
CA ASN A 63 -7.18 6.10 -3.05
C ASN A 63 -7.59 4.70 -2.56
N ILE A 64 -6.63 3.78 -2.52
CA ILE A 64 -6.78 2.37 -2.10
C ILE A 64 -6.09 2.20 -0.74
N PRO A 65 -6.84 2.08 0.36
CA PRO A 65 -6.26 2.01 1.70
C PRO A 65 -5.19 0.91 1.84
N VAL A 66 -4.07 1.24 2.49
CA VAL A 66 -2.94 0.34 2.70
C VAL A 66 -2.90 -0.14 4.14
N VAL A 67 -2.83 -1.46 4.35
CA VAL A 67 -2.88 -2.09 5.66
C VAL A 67 -1.74 -3.08 5.80
N HIS A 68 -0.95 -2.94 6.84
CA HIS A 68 0.03 -3.95 7.20
C HIS A 68 -0.68 -5.16 7.82
N LEU A 69 -0.24 -6.38 7.51
CA LEU A 69 -0.88 -7.62 7.96
C LEU A 69 -1.06 -7.68 9.49
N THR A 70 -0.11 -7.14 10.25
CA THR A 70 -0.23 -7.07 11.71
C THR A 70 -1.33 -6.13 12.18
N GLN A 71 -1.60 -5.03 11.47
CA GLN A 71 -2.73 -4.16 11.77
C GLN A 71 -4.04 -4.88 11.49
N LEU A 72 -4.12 -5.62 10.37
CA LEU A 72 -5.29 -6.43 10.04
C LEU A 72 -5.57 -7.50 11.10
N TYR A 73 -4.53 -8.20 11.57
CA TYR A 73 -4.67 -9.16 12.66
C TYR A 73 -5.07 -8.49 13.98
N GLY A 74 -4.47 -7.36 14.33
CA GLY A 74 -4.86 -6.60 15.51
C GLY A 74 -6.34 -6.23 15.48
N TYR A 75 -6.83 -5.73 14.34
CA TYR A 75 -8.24 -5.41 14.17
C TYR A 75 -9.13 -6.65 14.30
N ALA A 76 -8.77 -7.77 13.66
CA ALA A 76 -9.49 -9.04 13.76
C ALA A 76 -9.52 -9.62 15.19
N PHE A 77 -8.51 -9.33 16.01
CA PHE A 77 -8.46 -9.71 17.42
C PHE A 77 -9.20 -8.73 18.35
N GLY A 78 -9.87 -7.71 17.80
CA GLY A 78 -10.67 -6.75 18.56
C GLY A 78 -9.87 -5.61 19.18
N PHE A 79 -8.66 -5.33 18.68
CA PHE A 79 -7.89 -4.16 19.12
C PHE A 79 -8.52 -2.88 18.57
N GLU A 80 -8.47 -1.81 19.38
CA GLU A 80 -9.01 -0.53 18.97
C GLU A 80 -8.27 0.04 17.74
N PRO A 81 -8.98 0.56 16.71
CA PRO A 81 -8.37 1.16 15.53
C PRO A 81 -7.24 2.15 15.80
N LYS A 82 -7.37 2.93 16.88
CA LYS A 82 -6.40 3.94 17.31
C LYS A 82 -5.05 3.34 17.72
N ILE A 83 -5.03 2.18 18.38
CA ILE A 83 -3.74 1.55 18.76
C ILE A 83 -3.05 0.88 17.56
N LEU A 84 -3.80 0.65 16.48
CA LEU A 84 -3.30 0.13 15.21
C LEU A 84 -2.78 1.24 14.29
N GLY A 85 -3.00 2.51 14.64
CA GLY A 85 -2.48 3.67 13.92
C GLY A 85 -3.15 3.92 12.57
N PHE A 86 -4.38 3.46 12.35
CA PHE A 86 -5.09 3.65 11.08
C PHE A 86 -5.35 5.13 10.75
N GLU A 87 -5.39 6.00 11.75
CA GLU A 87 -5.54 7.45 11.58
C GLU A 87 -4.28 8.14 11.00
N LEU A 88 -3.14 7.46 11.01
CA LEU A 88 -1.86 8.00 10.52
C LEU A 88 -1.64 7.75 9.03
N GLN A 89 -2.48 6.93 8.40
CA GLN A 89 -2.36 6.55 7.00
C GLN A 89 -2.90 7.64 6.08
N ALA A 90 -2.28 7.79 4.91
CA ALA A 90 -2.59 8.84 3.96
C ALA A 90 -4.00 8.70 3.35
N VAL A 91 -4.45 7.44 3.16
CA VAL A 91 -5.80 7.10 2.73
C VAL A 91 -6.58 6.54 3.93
N PRO A 92 -7.66 7.20 4.38
CA PRO A 92 -8.44 6.73 5.52
C PRO A 92 -9.04 5.34 5.26
N ILE A 93 -8.88 4.43 6.21
CA ILE A 93 -9.57 3.14 6.20
C ILE A 93 -10.92 3.27 6.90
N LYS A 94 -11.96 2.69 6.30
CA LYS A 94 -13.29 2.59 6.90
C LYS A 94 -13.47 1.18 7.45
N PHE A 95 -13.32 1.06 8.75
CA PHE A 95 -13.62 -0.14 9.55
C PHE A 95 -14.82 0.10 10.45
#